data_AF-K1LIM5-F1
#
_entry.id   AF-K1LIM5-F1
#
_cell.length_a   1.000
_cell.length_b   1.000
_cell.length_c   1.000
_cell.angle_alpha   90.00
_cell.angle_beta   90.00
_cell.angle_gamma   90.00
#
_symmetry.space_group_name_H-M   'P 1'
#
loop_
_entity.id
_entity.type
_entity.pdbx_description
1 polymer ?
#
loop_
_entity_poly.entity_id
_entity_poly.type
_entity_poly.pdbx_seq_one_letter_code
_entity_poly.pdbx_strand_id
1 'polypeptide(L)' 'MIKRNPVAIDVLEGVAKHNANFKVKYFWNHSKVCLIKAGDFHLVLEGSGNWSENAQLEQYVLANSEAVFNFRKTIFE' A
#
# COMPACT_ATOMS: atom_id res chain seq x y z
N MET A 1 3.19 21.88 2.53
CA MET A 1 1.91 21.21 2.87
C MET A 1 1.48 20.39 1.65
N ILE A 2 1.32 19.07 1.80
CA ILE A 2 0.86 18.21 0.69
C ILE A 2 -0.54 18.69 0.30
N LYS A 3 -0.69 19.26 -0.90
CA LYS A 3 -1.95 19.90 -1.33
C LYS A 3 -3.00 18.89 -1.82
N ARG A 4 -2.61 17.64 -2.08
CA ARG A 4 -3.49 16.63 -2.66
C ARG A 4 -4.19 15.83 -1.56
N ASN A 5 -5.52 15.86 -1.55
CA ASN A 5 -6.39 15.08 -0.67
C ASN A 5 -6.22 15.37 0.85
N PRO A 6 -6.41 16.64 1.28
CA PRO A 6 -6.09 17.07 2.66
C PRO A 6 -6.87 16.35 3.75
N VAL A 7 -8.14 15.99 3.49
CA VAL A 7 -8.99 15.27 4.47
C VAL A 7 -8.44 13.86 4.74
N ALA A 8 -8.01 13.14 3.70
CA ALA A 8 -7.44 11.80 3.85
C ALA A 8 -6.13 11.85 4.64
N ILE A 9 -5.31 12.87 4.41
CA ILE A 9 -4.06 13.08 5.15
C ILE A 9 -4.35 13.31 6.63
N ASP A 10 -5.30 14.19 6.97
CA ASP A 10 -5.65 14.50 8.35
C ASP A 10 -6.13 13.26 9.13
N VAL A 11 -6.94 12.42 8.49
CA VAL A 11 -7.36 11.12 9.05
C VAL A 11 -6.17 10.20 9.28
N LEU A 12 -5.29 10.05 8.29
CA LEU A 12 -4.11 9.18 8.38
C LEU A 12 -3.14 9.62 9.49
N GLU A 13 -2.90 10.93 9.61
CA GLU A 13 -2.08 11.52 10.67
C GLU A 13 -2.72 11.33 12.05
N GLY A 14 -4.04 11.52 12.15
CA GLY A 14 -4.81 11.25 13.37
C GLY A 14 -4.64 9.80 13.84
N VAL A 15 -4.76 8.83 12.94
CA VAL A 15 -4.56 7.42 13.26
C VAL A 15 -3.11 7.14 13.64
N ALA A 16 -2.14 7.63 12.87
CA ALA A 16 -0.71 7.42 13.14
C ALA A 16 -0.28 7.99 14.50
N LYS A 17 -0.84 9.14 14.90
CA LYS A 17 -0.57 9.77 16.20
C LYS A 17 -1.04 8.92 17.38
N HIS A 18 -2.10 8.14 17.23
CA HIS A 18 -2.73 7.39 18.30
C HIS A 18 -2.52 5.87 18.22
N ASN A 19 -1.83 5.37 17.19
CA ASN A 19 -1.53 3.96 16.99
C ASN A 19 -0.08 3.74 16.54
N ALA A 20 0.79 3.33 17.48
CA ALA A 20 2.21 3.08 17.22
C ALA A 20 2.49 1.96 16.20
N ASN A 21 1.51 1.07 15.96
CA ASN A 21 1.60 0.01 14.95
C ASN A 21 1.18 0.48 13.55
N PHE A 22 0.74 1.73 13.40
CA PHE A 22 0.36 2.32 12.13
C PHE A 22 1.33 3.44 11.77
N LYS A 23 2.01 3.30 10.65
CA LYS A 23 2.99 4.28 10.16
C LYS A 23 2.61 4.71 8.75
N VAL A 24 2.68 6.01 8.50
CA VAL A 24 2.36 6.60 7.20
C VAL A 24 3.62 7.21 6.63
N LYS A 25 3.89 6.95 5.35
CA LYS A 25 4.92 7.64 4.58
C LYS A 25 4.26 8.27 3.35
N TYR A 26 4.67 9.49 3.01
CA TYR A 26 4.13 10.22 1.87
C TYR A 26 5.13 10.25 0.72
N PHE A 27 4.74 9.71 -0.43
CA PHE A 27 5.55 9.68 -1.64
C PHE A 27 4.69 9.86 -2.89
N TRP A 28 5.31 10.33 -3.97
CA TRP A 28 4.69 10.30 -5.28
C TRP A 28 4.89 8.93 -5.93
N ASN A 29 3.91 8.04 -5.77
CA ASN A 29 3.95 6.68 -6.29
C ASN A 29 2.66 6.38 -7.07
N HIS A 30 2.78 5.75 -8.23
CA HIS A 30 1.65 5.31 -9.03
C HIS A 30 1.48 3.78 -9.07
N SER A 31 2.37 3.02 -8.42
CA SER A 31 2.20 1.58 -8.20
C SER A 31 1.05 1.31 -7.23
N LYS A 32 0.37 0.18 -7.41
CA LYS A 32 -0.63 -0.31 -6.46
C LYS A 32 -0.22 -1.71 -6.04
N VAL A 33 0.52 -1.74 -4.94
CA VAL A 33 1.18 -2.91 -4.41
C VAL A 33 0.85 -2.96 -2.92
N CYS A 34 0.42 -4.11 -2.45
CA CYS A 34 0.19 -4.42 -1.05
C CYS A 34 1.01 -5.65 -0.67
N LEU A 35 1.73 -5.55 0.44
CA LEU A 35 2.60 -6.61 0.96
C LEU A 35 2.05 -7.06 2.30
N ILE A 36 1.85 -8.37 2.47
CA ILE A 36 1.35 -8.96 3.72
C ILE A 36 2.31 -10.07 4.15
N LYS A 37 2.88 -9.91 5.35
CA LYS A 37 3.67 -10.94 6.03
C LYS A 37 2.84 -11.56 7.15
N ALA A 38 2.57 -12.86 7.06
CA ALA A 38 1.76 -13.58 8.05
C ALA A 38 2.34 -14.99 8.29
N GLY A 39 3.03 -15.18 9.43
CA GLY A 39 3.79 -16.42 9.66
C GLY A 39 4.82 -16.62 8.54
N ASP A 40 4.83 -17.78 7.89
CA ASP A 40 5.72 -18.09 6.76
C ASP A 40 5.26 -17.53 5.42
N PHE A 41 4.04 -16.98 5.33
CA PHE A 41 3.50 -16.43 4.09
C PHE A 41 4.07 -15.05 3.77
N HIS A 42 4.42 -14.85 2.50
CA HIS A 42 4.88 -13.59 1.92
C HIS A 42 3.96 -13.23 0.75
N LEU A 43 2.80 -12.67 1.08
CA LEU A 43 1.77 -12.38 0.10
C LEU A 43 2.00 -11.01 -0.55
N VAL A 44 1.87 -10.99 -1.86
CA VAL A 44 1.96 -9.78 -2.70
C VAL A 44 0.67 -9.68 -3.48
N LEU A 45 -0.06 -8.59 -3.27
CA LEU A 45 -1.20 -8.20 -4.09
C LEU A 45 -0.79 -6.98 -4.92
N GLU A 46 -0.84 -7.12 -6.24
CA GLU A 46 -0.54 -6.03 -7.16
C GLU A 46 -1.51 -6.02 -8.34
N GLY A 47 -1.73 -4.85 -8.92
CA GLY A 47 -2.71 -4.71 -9.98
C GLY A 47 -2.60 -3.40 -10.75
N SER A 48 -3.39 -3.31 -11.82
CA SER A 48 -3.42 -2.17 -12.74
C SER A 48 -4.17 -0.97 -12.17
N GLY A 49 -5.16 -1.20 -11.30
CA GLY A 49 -6.09 -0.18 -10.80
C GLY A 49 -5.75 0.39 -9.44
N ASN A 50 -6.42 1.48 -9.05
CA ASN A 50 -6.44 1.93 -7.65
C ASN A 50 -7.35 1.03 -6.82
N TRP A 51 -7.11 0.94 -5.51
CA TRP A 51 -7.96 0.18 -4.58
C TRP A 51 -9.26 0.96 -4.31
N SER A 52 -10.05 1.07 -5.36
CA SER A 52 -11.24 1.92 -5.47
C SER A 52 -12.14 1.38 -6.56
N GLU A 53 -13.41 1.74 -6.54
CA GLU A 53 -14.40 1.30 -7.53
C GLU A 53 -14.34 2.09 -8.86
N ASN A 54 -13.28 2.86 -9.10
CA ASN A 54 -13.22 3.79 -10.23
C ASN A 54 -13.18 3.11 -11.61
N ALA A 55 -12.64 1.90 -11.71
CA ALA A 55 -12.50 1.20 -12.98
C ALA A 55 -13.26 -0.12 -12.97
N GLN A 56 -14.00 -0.38 -14.03
CA GLN A 56 -14.92 -1.50 -14.14
C GLN A 56 -14.22 -2.83 -14.44
N LEU A 57 -13.03 -2.78 -15.07
CA LEU A 57 -12.22 -3.93 -15.43
C LEU A 57 -10.76 -3.65 -15.07
N GLU A 58 -10.23 -4.44 -14.13
CA GLU A 58 -8.86 -4.30 -13.63
C GLU A 58 -8.27 -5.70 -13.41
N GLN A 59 -6.97 -5.84 -13.66
CA GLN A 59 -6.26 -7.10 -13.44
C GLN A 59 -5.45 -7.03 -12.15
N TYR A 60 -5.58 -8.09 -11.35
CA TYR A 60 -4.87 -8.24 -10.09
C TYR A 60 -4.17 -9.59 -10.04
N VAL A 61 -3.01 -9.62 -9.40
CA VAL A 61 -2.26 -10.82 -9.08
C VAL A 61 -2.12 -10.90 -7.57
N LEU A 62 -2.52 -12.03 -7.00
CA LEU A 62 -2.18 -12.43 -5.64
C LEU A 62 -1.16 -13.56 -5.72
N ALA A 63 0.03 -13.33 -5.18
CA ALA A 63 1.11 -14.31 -5.16
C ALA A 63 1.63 -14.53 -3.73
N ASN A 64 2.03 -15.75 -3.41
CA ASN A 64 2.83 -16.06 -2.21
C ASN A 64 4.27 -16.30 -2.65
N SER A 65 5.14 -15.29 -2.53
CA SER A 65 6.53 -15.37 -2.97
C SER A 65 7.40 -14.42 -2.17
N GLU A 66 8.32 -14.98 -1.39
CA GLU A 66 9.29 -14.21 -0.61
C GLU A 66 10.20 -13.34 -1.49
N ALA A 67 10.62 -13.87 -2.65
CA ALA A 67 11.47 -13.14 -3.58
C ALA A 67 10.77 -11.88 -4.12
N VAL A 68 9.51 -12.02 -4.55
CA VAL A 68 8.72 -10.88 -5.05
C VAL A 68 8.41 -9.91 -3.93
N PHE A 69 8.07 -10.41 -2.74
CA PHE A 69 7.82 -9.59 -1.56
C PHE A 69 9.02 -8.70 -1.23
N ASN A 70 10.21 -9.30 -1.15
CA ASN A 70 11.45 -8.58 -0.83
C ASN A 70 11.81 -7.57 -1.92
N PHE A 71 11.63 -7.92 -3.19
CA PHE A 71 11.81 -6.98 -4.30
C PHE A 71 10.88 -5.77 -4.17
N ARG A 72 9.58 -5.99 -3.95
CA ARG A 72 8.59 -4.90 -3.81
C ARG A 72 8.81 -4.05 -2.57
N LYS A 73 9.34 -4.64 -1.49
CA LYS A 73 9.64 -3.92 -0.25
C LYS A 73 10.60 -2.76 -0.46
N THR A 74 11.51 -2.87 -1.45
CA THR A 74 12.45 -1.79 -1.83
C THR A 74 11.77 -0.49 -2.26
N ILE A 75 10.49 -0.52 -2.64
CA ILE A 75 9.70 0.67 -3.01
C ILE A 75 9.31 1.50 -1.76
N PHE A 76 9.30 0.87 -0.58
CA PHE A 76 8.84 1.47 0.67
C PHE A 76 9.97 1.86 1.63
N GLU A 77 11.21 1.50 1.31
CA GLU A 77 12.42 1.82 2.09
C GLU A 77 12.99 3.17 1.65
#